data_AF-A0A015KB01-F1
#
_entry.id   AF-A0A015KB01-F1
#
_cell.length_a   1.000
_cell.length_b   1.000
_cell.length_c   1.000
_cell.angle_alpha   90.00
_cell.angle_beta   90.00
_cell.angle_gamma   90.00
#
_symmetry.space_group_name_H-M   'P 1'
#
loop_
_entity.id
_entity.type
_entity.pdbx_description
1 polymer ?
#
loop_
_entity_poly.entity_id
_entity_poly.type
_entity_poly.pdbx_seq_one_letter_code
_entity_poly.pdbx_strand_id
1 'polypeptide(L)'
;MKINKISCLIVTETKLQTASAKMIYKDYKDITTWWSCDDDNHFSTGVGIIMNNDYAKYVIKKDIIEDEILEFYTKLEEILTVEKKLQAKIVCAGDFNASYDTAIVQQKAN
;
A
#
# COMPACT_ATOMS: atom_id res chain seq x y z
N MET A 1 -5.57 -18.69 -15.02
CA MET A 1 -5.80 -17.29 -15.46
C MET A 1 -4.46 -16.73 -15.92
N LYS A 2 -4.32 -16.33 -17.19
CA LYS A 2 -3.06 -15.74 -17.69
C LYS A 2 -3.16 -14.23 -17.52
N ILE A 3 -2.70 -13.74 -16.38
CA ILE A 3 -2.59 -12.30 -16.13
C ILE A 3 -1.52 -11.77 -17.09
N ASN A 4 -1.80 -10.68 -17.81
CA ASN A 4 -0.82 -9.99 -18.66
C ASN A 4 0.41 -9.57 -17.84
N LYS A 5 1.50 -9.11 -18.48
CA LYS A 5 2.69 -8.59 -17.78
C LYS A 5 2.29 -7.45 -16.81
N ILE A 6 2.04 -7.79 -15.55
CA ILE A 6 1.87 -6.84 -14.46
C ILE A 6 3.28 -6.50 -13.96
N SER A 7 3.64 -5.22 -14.02
CA SER A 7 4.89 -4.73 -13.44
C SER A 7 4.75 -4.55 -11.92
N CYS A 8 3.61 -4.06 -11.45
CA CYS A 8 3.29 -3.86 -10.05
C CYS A 8 1.76 -3.96 -9.84
N LEU A 9 1.34 -4.66 -8.79
CA LEU A 9 -0.02 -4.75 -8.32
C LEU A 9 -0.03 -4.47 -6.81
N ILE A 10 -0.89 -3.55 -6.39
CA ILE A 10 -1.10 -3.19 -4.99
C ILE A 10 -2.50 -3.65 -4.62
N VAL A 11 -2.62 -4.37 -3.51
CA VAL A 11 -3.89 -4.89 -2.99
C VAL A 11 -4.06 -4.44 -1.54
N THR A 12 -5.27 -4.05 -1.18
CA THR A 12 -5.68 -3.63 0.17
C THR A 12 -6.85 -4.48 0.63
N GLU A 13 -7.15 -4.46 1.94
CA GLU A 13 -8.25 -5.24 2.53
C GLU A 13 -8.16 -6.74 2.18
N THR A 14 -6.94 -7.28 2.17
CA THR A 14 -6.68 -8.65 1.70
C THR A 14 -7.32 -9.69 2.60
N LYS A 15 -7.49 -9.35 3.89
CA LYS A 15 -8.07 -10.20 4.94
C LYS A 15 -7.37 -11.55 5.09
N LEU A 16 -6.06 -11.54 4.84
CA LEU A 16 -5.21 -12.72 4.89
C LEU A 16 -4.43 -12.75 6.18
N GLN A 17 -4.21 -13.95 6.71
CA GLN A 17 -3.16 -14.21 7.69
C GLN A 17 -1.80 -14.23 7.00
N THR A 18 -0.74 -13.85 7.72
CA THR A 18 0.66 -13.84 7.28
C THR A 18 1.07 -15.18 6.68
N ALA A 19 0.67 -16.30 7.30
CA ALA A 19 0.98 -17.64 6.82
C ALA A 19 0.37 -17.91 5.42
N SER A 20 -0.87 -17.45 5.21
CA SER A 20 -1.56 -17.57 3.92
C SER A 20 -0.95 -16.65 2.87
N ALA A 21 -0.68 -15.40 3.23
CA ALA A 21 -0.07 -14.41 2.33
C ALA A 21 1.32 -14.87 1.82
N LYS A 22 2.13 -15.51 2.67
CA LYS A 22 3.43 -16.08 2.28
C LYS A 22 3.35 -17.22 1.26
N MET A 23 2.19 -17.86 1.11
CA MET A 23 2.00 -18.91 0.09
C MET A 23 1.62 -18.33 -1.28
N ILE A 24 1.13 -17.09 -1.32
CA ILE A 24 0.74 -16.43 -2.56
C ILE A 24 1.99 -16.14 -3.39
N TYR A 25 2.00 -16.63 -4.64
CA TYR A 25 3.10 -16.50 -5.59
C TYR A 25 4.46 -17.05 -5.12
N LYS A 26 4.51 -17.87 -4.07
CA LYS A 26 5.75 -18.44 -3.51
C LYS A 26 6.66 -19.12 -4.55
N ASP A 27 6.06 -19.81 -5.52
CA ASP A 27 6.80 -20.58 -6.53
C ASP A 27 7.06 -19.79 -7.83
N TYR A 28 6.65 -18.52 -7.91
CA TYR A 28 6.84 -17.66 -9.08
C TYR A 28 8.19 -16.94 -8.98
N LYS A 29 9.14 -17.33 -9.85
CA LYS A 29 10.54 -16.89 -9.78
C LYS A 29 10.79 -15.47 -10.32
N ASP A 30 9.83 -14.90 -11.03
CA ASP A 30 9.90 -13.60 -11.70
C ASP A 30 9.21 -12.48 -10.92
N ILE A 31 8.65 -12.78 -9.75
CA ILE A 31 7.88 -11.87 -8.92
C ILE A 31 8.45 -11.84 -7.50
N THR A 32 8.40 -10.66 -6.90
CA THR A 32 8.60 -10.45 -5.46
C THR A 32 7.30 -9.95 -4.86
N THR A 33 6.94 -10.45 -3.69
CA THR A 33 5.76 -10.01 -2.96
C THR A 33 6.12 -9.51 -1.57
N TRP A 34 5.49 -8.43 -1.13
CA TRP A 34 5.54 -7.95 0.25
C TRP A 34 4.13 -7.88 0.80
N TRP A 35 3.97 -8.29 2.06
CA TRP A 35 2.69 -8.33 2.73
C TRP A 35 2.83 -7.71 4.11
N SER A 36 1.82 -6.95 4.51
CA SER A 36 1.60 -6.55 5.89
C SER A 36 0.19 -7.02 6.27
N CYS A 37 0.12 -7.94 7.22
CA CYS A 37 -1.11 -8.58 7.67
C CYS A 37 -1.17 -8.46 9.19
N ASP A 38 -2.37 -8.30 9.74
CA ASP A 38 -2.63 -8.41 11.17
C ASP A 38 -3.18 -9.81 11.44
N ASP A 39 -2.38 -10.69 12.07
CA ASP A 39 -2.81 -12.06 12.34
C ASP A 39 -3.89 -12.13 13.45
N ASP A 40 -3.91 -11.14 14.35
CA ASP A 40 -4.85 -11.06 15.47
C ASP A 40 -6.20 -10.50 15.02
N ASN A 41 -6.21 -9.55 14.06
CA ASN A 41 -7.42 -8.96 13.47
C ASN A 41 -7.48 -9.09 11.94
N HIS A 42 -7.15 -10.27 11.40
CA HIS A 42 -7.06 -10.49 9.95
C HIS A 42 -8.35 -10.24 9.15
N PHE A 43 -9.52 -10.11 9.78
CA PHE A 43 -10.77 -9.83 9.05
C PHE A 43 -10.97 -8.36 8.67
N SER A 44 -10.16 -7.45 9.22
CA SER A 44 -10.34 -6.00 9.08
C SER A 44 -9.17 -5.27 8.43
N THR A 45 -8.07 -5.96 8.08
CA THR A 45 -6.87 -5.29 7.60
C THR A 45 -6.10 -6.14 6.57
N GLY A 46 -5.07 -5.52 5.98
CA GLY A 46 -4.05 -6.22 5.22
C GLY A 46 -3.74 -5.53 3.89
N VAL A 47 -2.45 -5.39 3.61
CA VAL A 47 -1.95 -4.81 2.34
C VAL A 47 -0.90 -5.71 1.72
N GLY A 48 -0.85 -5.73 0.40
CA GLY A 48 0.09 -6.52 -0.39
C GLY A 48 0.61 -5.75 -1.60
N ILE A 49 1.89 -5.91 -1.89
CA ILE A 49 2.53 -5.44 -3.12
C ILE A 49 3.11 -6.64 -3.83
N ILE A 50 2.76 -6.81 -5.10
CA ILE A 50 3.24 -7.86 -6.00
C ILE A 50 3.95 -7.16 -7.15
N MET A 51 5.24 -7.40 -7.32
CA MET A 51 6.06 -6.66 -8.29
C MET A 51 6.97 -7.59 -9.08
N ASN A 52 7.15 -7.29 -10.36
CA ASN A 52 8.12 -7.97 -11.21
C ASN A 52 9.55 -7.73 -10.69
N ASN A 53 10.39 -8.77 -10.71
CA ASN A 53 11.76 -8.73 -10.20
C ASN A 53 12.69 -7.73 -10.90
N ASP A 54 12.39 -7.35 -12.14
CA ASP A 54 13.11 -6.31 -12.87
C ASP A 54 13.07 -4.95 -12.14
N TYR A 55 11.98 -4.69 -11.39
CA TYR A 55 11.78 -3.49 -10.59
C TYR A 55 12.02 -3.72 -9.09
N ALA A 56 11.66 -4.91 -8.58
CA ALA A 56 11.71 -5.21 -7.15
C ALA A 56 13.10 -5.00 -6.53
N LYS A 57 14.18 -5.22 -7.29
CA LYS A 57 15.57 -5.01 -6.85
C LYS A 57 15.92 -3.57 -6.46
N TYR A 58 15.09 -2.60 -6.83
CA TYR A 58 15.26 -1.19 -6.50
C TYR A 58 14.34 -0.73 -5.35
N VAL A 59 13.54 -1.62 -4.78
CA VAL A 59 12.58 -1.28 -3.72
C VAL A 59 13.29 -1.20 -2.38
N ILE A 60 13.07 -0.09 -1.68
CA ILE A 60 13.41 0.07 -0.27
C ILE A 60 12.10 0.00 0.52
N LYS A 61 11.99 -0.98 1.42
CA LYS A 61 10.81 -1.16 2.26
C LYS A 61 10.90 -0.24 3.48
N LYS A 62 9.81 0.45 3.78
CA LYS A 62 9.60 1.16 5.04
C LYS A 62 8.21 0.83 5.55
N ASP A 63 8.15 0.24 6.74
CA ASP A 63 6.88 -0.01 7.42
C ASP A 63 6.49 1.24 8.21
N ILE A 64 5.23 1.66 8.07
CA ILE A 64 4.64 2.78 8.78
C ILE A 64 3.38 2.22 9.43
N ILE A 65 3.34 2.26 10.75
CA ILE A 65 2.25 1.71 11.55
C ILE A 65 1.89 2.82 12.52
N GLU A 66 0.67 3.33 12.40
CA GLU A 66 0.10 4.32 13.31
C GLU A 66 -1.29 3.83 13.67
N ASP A 67 -1.65 3.88 14.95
CA ASP A 67 -2.94 3.39 15.45
C ASP A 67 -4.08 4.36 15.08
N GLU A 68 -3.78 5.64 14.97
CA GLU A 68 -4.72 6.68 14.57
C GLU A 68 -4.56 7.07 13.10
N ILE A 69 -5.69 7.17 12.39
CA ILE A 69 -5.72 7.53 10.97
C ILE A 69 -5.11 8.91 10.71
N LEU A 70 -5.23 9.86 11.65
CA LEU A 70 -4.69 11.21 11.49
C LEU A 70 -3.16 11.24 11.61
N GLU A 71 -2.60 10.43 12.51
CA GLU A 71 -1.15 10.27 12.66
C GLU A 71 -0.55 9.64 11.39
N PHE A 72 -1.23 8.62 10.85
CA PHE A 72 -0.85 8.02 9.56
C PHE A 72 -0.80 9.06 8.44
N TYR A 73 -1.85 9.88 8.29
CA TYR A 73 -1.89 10.91 7.25
C TYR A 73 -0.85 12.01 7.44
N THR A 74 -0.58 12.40 8.69
CA THR A 74 0.49 13.35 9.01
C THR A 74 1.85 12.77 8.57
N LYS A 75 2.10 11.49 8.87
CA LYS A 75 3.35 10.84 8.48
C LYS A 75 3.51 10.69 6.98
N LEU A 76 2.40 10.38 6.29
CA LEU A 76 2.36 10.32 4.84
C LEU A 76 2.69 11.70 4.23
N GLU A 77 2.11 12.78 4.74
CA GLU A 77 2.37 14.14 4.27
C GLU A 77 3.84 14.55 4.46
N GLU A 78 4.45 14.21 5.59
CA GLU A 78 5.89 14.44 5.83
C GLU A 78 6.75 13.78 4.76
N ILE A 79 6.48 12.50 4.47
CA ILE A 79 7.21 11.73 3.45
C ILE A 79 7.02 12.37 2.07
N LEU A 80 5.77 12.65 1.68
CA LEU A 80 5.46 13.26 0.39
C LEU A 80 6.15 14.62 0.23
N THR A 81 6.23 15.41 1.30
CA THR A 81 6.88 16.73 1.28
C THR A 81 8.39 16.62 1.08
N VAL A 82 9.05 15.68 1.77
CA VAL A 82 10.50 15.44 1.60
C VAL A 82 10.80 14.93 0.19
N GLU A 83 10.08 13.91 -0.27
CA GLU A 83 10.32 13.29 -1.57
C GLU A 83 10.03 14.24 -2.75
N LYS A 84 9.02 15.11 -2.63
CA LYS A 84 8.76 16.17 -3.63
C LYS A 84 9.92 17.17 -3.74
N LYS A 85 10.58 17.52 -2.62
CA LYS A 85 11.77 18.39 -2.65
C LYS A 85 12.95 17.74 -3.39
N LEU A 86 13.01 16.41 -3.38
CA LEU A 86 13.98 15.61 -4.13
C LEU A 86 13.56 15.38 -5.60
N GLN A 87 12.49 16.05 -6.06
CA GLN A 87 11.93 15.91 -7.41
C GLN A 87 11.46 14.48 -7.74
N ALA A 88 11.10 13.70 -6.72
CA ALA A 88 10.56 12.36 -6.91
C ALA A 88 9.19 12.41 -7.63
N LYS A 89 8.96 11.45 -8.54
CA LYS A 89 7.63 11.17 -9.08
C LYS A 89 6.96 10.15 -8.17
N ILE A 90 5.90 10.57 -7.49
CA ILE A 90 5.26 9.78 -6.45
C ILE A 90 3.90 9.28 -6.93
N VAL A 91 3.66 7.98 -6.75
CA VAL A 91 2.34 7.36 -6.87
C VAL A 91 1.97 6.80 -5.50
N CYS A 92 0.87 7.29 -4.94
CA CYS A 92 0.27 6.75 -3.72
C CYS A 92 -1.00 6.00 -4.12
N ALA A 93 -1.13 4.74 -3.68
CA ALA A 93 -2.25 3.88 -4.08
C ALA A 93 -2.68 3.00 -2.89
N GLY A 94 -3.99 2.90 -2.72
CA GLY A 94 -4.64 2.13 -1.67
C GLY A 94 -6.07 2.59 -1.46
N ASP A 95 -6.75 1.99 -0.49
CA ASP A 95 -8.02 2.52 0.01
C ASP A 95 -7.74 3.61 1.03
N PHE A 96 -8.07 4.85 0.70
CA PHE A 96 -7.84 6.01 1.56
C PHE A 96 -8.96 6.19 2.60
N ASN A 97 -10.08 5.47 2.51
CA ASN A 97 -11.26 5.68 3.35
C ASN A 97 -11.71 7.15 3.42
N ALA A 98 -11.47 7.92 2.35
CA ALA A 98 -11.74 9.34 2.27
C ALA A 98 -12.47 9.69 0.96
N SER A 99 -13.45 10.59 1.07
CA SER A 99 -14.18 11.13 -0.08
C SER A 99 -13.80 12.60 -0.28
N TYR A 100 -13.13 12.88 -1.40
CA TYR A 100 -12.74 14.25 -1.77
C TYR A 100 -13.96 15.16 -1.93
N ASP A 101 -15.00 14.68 -2.61
CA ASP A 101 -16.20 15.47 -2.86
C ASP A 101 -16.93 15.83 -1.57
N THR A 102 -17.00 14.89 -0.61
CA THR A 102 -17.56 15.14 0.72
C THR A 102 -16.77 16.23 1.45
N ALA A 103 -15.43 16.18 1.39
CA ALA A 103 -14.58 17.18 2.03
C ALA A 103 -14.76 18.59 1.44
N ILE A 104 -14.88 18.70 0.12
CA ILE A 104 -15.10 19.99 -0.57
C ILE A 104 -16.46 20.59 -0.21
N VAL A 105 -17.51 19.78 -0.09
CA VAL A 105 -18.83 20.25 0.33
C VAL A 105 -18.79 20.81 1.74
N GLN A 106 -18.12 20.11 2.67
CA GLN A 106 -17.96 20.56 4.05
C GLN A 106 -17.17 21.87 4.17
N GLN A 107 -16.09 22.04 3.39
CA GLN A 107 -15.31 23.28 3.39
C GLN A 107 -16.10 24.50 2.92
N LYS A 108 -17.03 24.33 1.97
CA LYS A 108 -17.87 25.44 1.46
C LYS A 108 -19.03 25.79 2.39
N ALA A 109 -19.39 24.90 3.31
CA ALA A 109 -20.46 25.09 4.28
C ALA A 109 -20.01 25.83 5.54
N ASN A 110 -18.69 25.93 5.76
CA ASN A 110 -18.04 26.70 6.83
C ASN A 110 -17.56 28.05 6.32
#